data_AF-A0A7Z9JHX0-F1
#
_entry.id   AF-A0A7Z9JHX0-F1
#
_cell.length_a   1.000
_cell.length_b   1.000
_cell.length_c   1.000
_cell.angle_alpha   90.00
_cell.angle_beta   90.00
_cell.angle_gamma   90.00
#
_symmetry.space_group_name_H-M   'P 1'
#
loop_
_entity.id
_entity.type
_entity.pdbx_description
1 polymer ?
#
loop_
_entity_poly.entity_id
_entity_poly.type
_entity_poly.pdbx_seq_one_letter_code
_entity_poly.pdbx_strand_id
1 'polypeptide(L)'
;MTIRKLPTVLINQIAAGEVVDRPASIVKELIENAIDAGSTRIDIQLLHGGKDLIRVSDNGSGIASEELELAVTPHATSKITEEADLAAIASLGFRGEALASIGSISQLLLRSRQEIAESGTQIEVDGGGTTVEVKRLFFNTPARRKFLKSDGAETTRVREVVQRLAASHHDVAFTFRSGDALLLEYPQATSKERILSIFGRELDGELIEIDGSVEGIHLWGLVGKPSVARPTSRHIRVHVNGRTISDSSITHALKEAFRGLIEPKRWPTAALFLEMDPALVDVNVHPQKSEVRFRDKDSIWRLVNKTITNALLSQDIVPAYHPSEQLPSFGSGSHQASFGPTSTPSFDIEQARNAVSGIELPTQATPLPTILGPDAVMQVQKCFLVTQDEQGILIIDQHALHERIMFEELSKRIAEGNLESQRMLVPDSFEADSGQLEALLTHAGLFEKLGIDASASGPASISVYALPTLLVSRNVNGATFIR
;
A
#
# COMPACT_ATOMS: atom_id res chain seq x y z
N MET A 1 -31.38 -35.34 25.35
CA MET A 1 -32.20 -34.72 24.29
C MET A 1 -32.42 -35.75 23.19
N THR A 2 -33.64 -35.89 22.67
CA THR A 2 -33.96 -36.77 21.54
C THR A 2 -33.83 -36.01 20.22
N ILE A 3 -33.27 -36.65 19.19
CA ILE A 3 -33.12 -36.09 17.84
C ILE A 3 -34.52 -35.97 17.21
N ARG A 4 -34.85 -34.81 16.63
CA ARG A 4 -36.14 -34.56 15.96
C ARG A 4 -35.98 -33.70 14.69
N LYS A 5 -36.88 -33.86 13.73
CA LYS A 5 -36.92 -33.05 12.51
C LYS A 5 -37.36 -31.62 12.83
N LEU A 6 -36.67 -30.63 12.27
CA LEU A 6 -36.98 -29.22 12.47
C LEU A 6 -38.21 -28.81 11.61
N PRO A 7 -39.07 -27.90 12.10
CA PRO A 7 -40.12 -27.28 11.28
C PRO A 7 -39.50 -26.53 10.07
N THR A 8 -40.18 -26.54 8.92
CA THR A 8 -39.71 -25.90 7.68
C THR A 8 -39.42 -24.41 7.85
N VAL A 9 -40.26 -23.68 8.60
CA VAL A 9 -40.05 -22.27 8.95
C VAL A 9 -38.72 -22.06 9.68
N LEU A 10 -38.37 -22.96 10.60
CA LEU A 10 -37.12 -22.87 11.36
C LEU A 10 -35.90 -23.25 10.50
N ILE A 11 -36.04 -24.22 9.59
CA ILE A 11 -35.00 -24.58 8.61
C ILE A 11 -34.66 -23.36 7.74
N ASN A 12 -35.67 -22.71 7.17
CA ASN A 12 -35.49 -21.53 6.33
C ASN A 12 -34.87 -20.36 7.11
N GLN A 13 -35.24 -20.16 8.38
CA GLN A 13 -34.63 -19.13 9.23
C GLN A 13 -33.16 -19.42 9.58
N ILE A 14 -32.80 -20.70 9.75
CA ILE A 14 -31.42 -21.13 9.99
C ILE A 14 -30.60 -20.92 8.71
N ALA A 15 -31.07 -21.41 7.57
CA ALA A 15 -30.43 -21.23 6.26
C ALA A 15 -30.27 -19.74 5.91
N ALA A 16 -31.29 -18.93 6.18
CA ALA A 16 -31.22 -17.48 6.01
C ALA A 16 -30.15 -16.83 6.89
N GLY A 17 -29.72 -17.45 7.99
CA GLY A 17 -28.62 -16.95 8.82
C GLY A 17 -27.24 -17.14 8.23
N GLU A 18 -27.07 -18.15 7.37
CA GLU A 18 -25.80 -18.46 6.70
C GLU A 18 -25.64 -17.65 5.41
N VAL A 19 -26.76 -17.37 4.74
CA VAL A 19 -26.80 -16.61 3.47
C VAL A 19 -27.01 -15.11 3.71
N VAL A 20 -27.81 -14.73 4.72
CA VAL A 20 -28.24 -13.36 4.98
C VAL A 20 -28.03 -12.95 6.44
N ASP A 21 -26.86 -12.39 6.72
CA ASP A 21 -26.46 -11.91 8.04
C ASP A 21 -26.78 -10.42 8.28
N ARG A 22 -26.86 -9.60 7.21
CA ARG A 22 -27.02 -8.14 7.32
C ARG A 22 -27.52 -7.48 6.00
N PRO A 23 -27.91 -6.18 6.02
CA PRO A 23 -28.40 -5.47 4.83
C PRO A 23 -27.48 -5.55 3.60
N ALA A 24 -26.16 -5.43 3.80
CA ALA A 24 -25.18 -5.48 2.71
C ALA A 24 -25.21 -6.82 1.95
N SER A 25 -25.46 -7.94 2.63
CA SER A 25 -25.53 -9.27 2.02
C SER A 25 -26.81 -9.41 1.18
N ILE A 26 -27.92 -8.82 1.62
CA ILE A 26 -29.17 -8.75 0.84
C ILE A 26 -28.93 -7.93 -0.43
N VAL A 27 -28.38 -6.74 -0.29
CA VAL A 27 -28.12 -5.86 -1.44
C VAL A 27 -27.18 -6.53 -2.44
N LYS A 28 -26.14 -7.21 -1.97
CA LYS A 28 -25.24 -8.01 -2.82
C LYS A 28 -26.03 -9.02 -3.66
N GLU A 29 -26.81 -9.90 -3.02
CA GLU A 29 -27.54 -10.96 -3.74
C GLU A 29 -28.60 -10.40 -4.71
N LEU A 30 -29.27 -9.29 -4.36
CA LEU A 30 -30.24 -8.63 -5.24
C LEU A 30 -29.55 -8.00 -6.46
N ILE A 31 -28.41 -7.34 -6.28
CA ILE A 31 -27.64 -6.78 -7.39
C ILE A 31 -27.08 -7.90 -8.29
N GLU A 32 -26.56 -8.98 -7.70
CA GLU A 32 -26.10 -10.16 -8.48
C GLU A 32 -27.22 -10.75 -9.33
N ASN A 33 -28.45 -10.84 -8.78
CA ASN A 33 -29.61 -11.29 -9.54
C ASN A 33 -30.00 -10.33 -10.67
N ALA A 34 -29.92 -9.02 -10.45
CA ALA A 34 -30.18 -8.02 -11.49
C ALA A 34 -29.15 -8.11 -12.62
N ILE A 35 -27.87 -8.28 -12.30
CA ILE A 35 -26.80 -8.46 -13.29
C ILE A 35 -27.02 -9.76 -14.09
N ASP A 36 -27.34 -10.87 -13.42
CA ASP A 36 -27.64 -12.14 -14.08
C ASP A 36 -28.87 -12.04 -15.01
N ALA A 37 -29.79 -11.12 -14.73
CA ALA A 37 -30.95 -10.82 -15.58
C ALA A 37 -30.62 -9.90 -16.78
N GLY A 38 -29.34 -9.57 -17.00
CA GLY A 38 -28.89 -8.72 -18.10
C GLY A 38 -29.20 -7.23 -17.93
N SER A 39 -29.35 -6.76 -16.69
CA SER A 39 -29.72 -5.37 -16.41
C SER A 39 -28.62 -4.39 -16.81
N THR A 40 -29.00 -3.28 -17.43
CA THR A 40 -28.09 -2.20 -17.83
C THR A 40 -28.15 -0.98 -16.90
N ARG A 41 -29.15 -0.93 -16.01
CA ARG A 41 -29.34 0.07 -14.94
C ARG A 41 -29.86 -0.60 -13.68
N ILE A 42 -29.26 -0.27 -12.54
CA ILE A 42 -29.64 -0.76 -11.22
C ILE A 42 -29.72 0.43 -10.23
N ASP A 43 -30.89 0.61 -9.65
CA ASP A 43 -31.21 1.65 -8.68
C ASP A 43 -31.41 1.04 -7.28
N ILE A 44 -30.58 1.45 -6.32
CA ILE A 44 -30.60 0.97 -4.93
C ILE A 44 -31.05 2.10 -4.01
N GLN A 45 -32.04 1.82 -3.16
CA GLN A 45 -32.52 2.74 -2.14
C GLN A 45 -32.58 2.06 -0.77
N LEU A 46 -32.08 2.75 0.25
CA LEU A 46 -32.14 2.31 1.65
C LEU A 46 -32.85 3.34 2.54
N LEU A 47 -33.52 2.84 3.59
CA LEU A 47 -33.96 3.64 4.73
C LEU A 47 -33.40 3.06 6.04
N HIS A 48 -32.92 3.93 6.93
CA HIS A 48 -32.35 3.56 8.25
C HIS A 48 -31.32 2.43 8.17
N GLY A 49 -30.33 2.57 7.26
CA GLY A 49 -29.28 1.57 7.05
C GLY A 49 -29.77 0.23 6.48
N GLY A 50 -30.95 0.20 5.87
CA GLY A 50 -31.57 -1.02 5.35
C GLY A 50 -32.38 -1.81 6.37
N LYS A 51 -32.59 -1.27 7.58
CA LYS A 51 -33.42 -1.90 8.62
C LYS A 51 -34.91 -1.82 8.30
N ASP A 52 -35.32 -0.69 7.72
CA ASP A 52 -36.73 -0.40 7.46
C ASP A 52 -37.10 -0.67 6.00
N LEU A 53 -36.23 -0.30 5.07
CA LEU A 53 -36.40 -0.55 3.63
C LEU A 53 -35.05 -0.80 2.96
N ILE A 54 -35.01 -1.85 2.14
CA ILE A 54 -34.06 -2.05 1.06
C ILE A 54 -34.89 -2.18 -0.22
N ARG A 55 -34.65 -1.34 -1.22
CA ARG A 55 -35.27 -1.44 -2.54
C ARG A 55 -34.16 -1.54 -3.57
N VAL A 56 -34.24 -2.57 -4.43
CA VAL A 56 -33.37 -2.73 -5.59
C VAL A 56 -34.27 -2.84 -6.81
N SER A 57 -34.08 -1.93 -7.75
CA SER A 57 -34.83 -1.84 -8.99
C SER A 57 -33.86 -1.99 -10.17
N ASP A 58 -34.20 -2.80 -11.14
CA ASP A 58 -33.41 -3.07 -12.32
C ASP A 58 -34.28 -3.01 -13.58
N ASN A 59 -33.61 -2.93 -14.74
CA ASN A 59 -34.25 -2.98 -16.05
C ASN A 59 -33.90 -4.25 -16.84
N GLY A 60 -33.66 -5.37 -16.13
CA GLY A 60 -33.32 -6.65 -16.74
C GLY A 60 -34.51 -7.33 -17.43
N SER A 61 -34.35 -8.62 -17.73
CA SER A 61 -35.36 -9.43 -18.43
C SER A 61 -36.70 -9.56 -17.69
N GLY A 62 -36.71 -9.33 -16.37
CA GLY A 62 -37.86 -9.60 -15.51
C GLY A 62 -38.09 -11.10 -15.26
N ILE A 63 -39.15 -11.39 -14.51
CA ILE A 63 -39.63 -12.71 -14.10
C ILE A 63 -41.06 -12.85 -14.63
N ALA A 64 -41.39 -14.00 -15.24
CA ALA A 64 -42.73 -14.28 -15.73
C ALA A 64 -43.75 -14.34 -14.57
N SER A 65 -44.99 -13.91 -14.78
CA SER A 65 -46.00 -13.83 -13.71
C SER A 65 -46.27 -15.18 -13.04
N GLU A 66 -46.21 -16.27 -13.80
CA GLU A 66 -46.38 -17.65 -13.34
C GLU A 66 -45.17 -18.18 -12.55
N GLU A 67 -43.99 -17.60 -12.75
CA GLU A 67 -42.76 -17.98 -12.06
C GLU A 67 -42.52 -17.18 -10.76
N LEU A 68 -43.31 -16.14 -10.49
CA LEU A 68 -43.13 -15.29 -9.30
C LEU A 68 -43.23 -16.08 -7.99
N GLU A 69 -44.16 -17.04 -7.92
CA GLU A 69 -44.29 -17.92 -6.75
C GLU A 69 -43.11 -18.89 -6.64
N LEU A 70 -42.63 -19.40 -7.79
CA LEU A 70 -41.46 -20.28 -7.85
C LEU A 70 -40.18 -19.53 -7.44
N ALA A 71 -40.02 -18.26 -7.82
CA ALA A 71 -38.85 -17.44 -7.53
C ALA A 71 -38.60 -17.20 -6.02
N VAL A 72 -39.65 -17.28 -5.19
CA VAL A 72 -39.56 -17.16 -3.73
C VAL A 72 -39.54 -18.51 -3.00
N THR A 73 -39.56 -19.61 -3.74
CA THR A 73 -39.51 -20.97 -3.21
C THR A 73 -38.05 -21.41 -3.00
N PRO A 74 -37.69 -22.05 -1.87
CA PRO A 74 -36.34 -22.58 -1.67
C PRO A 74 -35.95 -23.60 -2.74
N HIS A 75 -34.67 -23.60 -3.13
CA HIS A 75 -34.08 -24.53 -4.09
C HIS A 75 -34.69 -24.44 -5.51
N ALA A 76 -35.23 -23.27 -5.87
CA ALA A 76 -35.73 -23.00 -7.21
C ALA A 76 -34.81 -22.00 -7.93
N THR A 77 -34.27 -22.36 -9.09
CA THR A 77 -33.39 -21.50 -9.88
C THR A 77 -33.52 -21.79 -11.37
N SER A 78 -33.35 -20.76 -12.20
CA SER A 78 -33.25 -20.86 -13.66
C SER A 78 -31.79 -20.95 -14.17
N LYS A 79 -30.81 -20.97 -13.25
CA LYS A 79 -29.39 -20.72 -13.58
C LYS A 79 -28.52 -21.98 -13.62
N ILE A 80 -28.97 -23.07 -12.99
CA ILE A 80 -28.34 -24.40 -13.04
C ILE A 80 -29.43 -25.46 -13.13
N THR A 81 -29.18 -26.51 -13.91
CA THR A 81 -30.14 -27.61 -14.14
C THR A 81 -29.56 -28.98 -13.81
N GLU A 82 -28.26 -29.17 -14.03
CA GLU A 82 -27.58 -30.45 -13.87
C GLU A 82 -26.34 -30.34 -12.97
N GLU A 83 -25.85 -31.46 -12.43
CA GLU A 83 -24.66 -31.48 -11.57
C GLU A 83 -23.40 -30.97 -12.29
N ALA A 84 -23.31 -31.16 -13.61
CA ALA A 84 -22.21 -30.63 -14.42
C ALA A 84 -22.14 -29.09 -14.39
N ASP A 85 -23.27 -28.41 -14.24
CA ASP A 85 -23.34 -26.95 -14.18
C ASP A 85 -22.68 -26.39 -12.89
N LEU A 86 -22.65 -27.18 -11.80
CA LEU A 86 -21.97 -26.79 -10.56
C LEU A 86 -20.44 -26.75 -10.72
N ALA A 87 -19.88 -27.52 -11.65
CA ALA A 87 -18.45 -27.52 -11.94
C ALA A 87 -18.02 -26.32 -12.80
N ALA A 88 -18.96 -25.67 -13.50
CA ALA A 88 -18.69 -24.57 -14.44
C ALA A 88 -19.75 -23.44 -14.33
N ILE A 89 -19.76 -22.75 -13.19
CA ILE A 89 -20.80 -21.76 -12.89
C ILE A 89 -20.54 -20.43 -13.61
N ALA A 90 -21.40 -20.10 -14.58
CA ALA A 90 -21.30 -18.86 -15.37
C ALA A 90 -22.07 -17.65 -14.78
N SER A 91 -23.10 -17.88 -13.96
CA SER A 91 -23.91 -16.83 -13.32
C SER A 91 -23.35 -16.41 -11.96
N LEU A 92 -23.71 -15.24 -11.42
CA LEU A 92 -23.30 -14.78 -10.09
C LEU A 92 -24.10 -15.47 -8.97
N GLY A 93 -25.42 -15.60 -9.15
CA GLY A 93 -26.32 -16.40 -8.31
C GLY A 93 -26.54 -17.79 -8.89
N PHE A 94 -26.65 -18.84 -8.06
CA PHE A 94 -26.95 -20.21 -8.57
C PHE A 94 -27.68 -21.11 -7.56
N ARG A 95 -27.78 -20.72 -6.28
CA ARG A 95 -28.32 -21.61 -5.22
C ARG A 95 -29.85 -21.68 -5.16
N GLY A 96 -30.57 -20.75 -5.79
CA GLY A 96 -32.03 -20.70 -5.70
C GLY A 96 -32.59 -20.47 -4.29
N GLU A 97 -31.80 -19.87 -3.39
CA GLU A 97 -32.14 -19.72 -1.97
C GLU A 97 -32.27 -18.27 -1.51
N ALA A 98 -31.77 -17.30 -2.28
CA ALA A 98 -31.62 -15.92 -1.83
C ALA A 98 -32.97 -15.26 -1.51
N LEU A 99 -33.91 -15.25 -2.46
CA LEU A 99 -35.23 -14.60 -2.27
C LEU A 99 -36.07 -15.31 -1.21
N ALA A 100 -36.06 -16.65 -1.20
CA ALA A 100 -36.74 -17.44 -0.18
C ALA A 100 -36.20 -17.16 1.23
N SER A 101 -34.87 -17.09 1.37
CA SER A 101 -34.19 -16.75 2.63
C SER A 101 -34.56 -15.35 3.10
N ILE A 102 -34.49 -14.35 2.21
CA ILE A 102 -34.86 -12.96 2.51
C ILE A 102 -36.32 -12.87 2.95
N GLY A 103 -37.25 -13.52 2.23
CA GLY A 103 -38.67 -13.53 2.56
C GLY A 103 -38.98 -14.12 3.94
N SER A 104 -38.17 -15.08 4.41
CA SER A 104 -38.37 -15.70 5.73
C SER A 104 -38.04 -14.79 6.93
N ILE A 105 -37.24 -13.74 6.73
CA ILE A 105 -36.73 -12.84 7.78
C ILE A 105 -37.16 -11.37 7.60
N SER A 106 -38.01 -11.09 6.61
CA SER A 106 -38.42 -9.74 6.23
C SER A 106 -39.82 -9.72 5.64
N GLN A 107 -40.29 -8.55 5.21
CA GLN A 107 -41.46 -8.41 4.37
C GLN A 107 -41.03 -8.10 2.95
N LEU A 108 -41.07 -9.13 2.11
CA LEU A 108 -40.65 -9.07 0.71
C LEU A 108 -41.82 -8.63 -0.18
N LEU A 109 -41.58 -7.65 -1.04
CA LEU A 109 -42.44 -7.30 -2.16
C LEU A 109 -41.63 -7.48 -3.44
N LEU A 110 -42.09 -8.35 -4.34
CA LEU A 110 -41.48 -8.60 -5.64
C LEU A 110 -42.42 -8.09 -6.72
N ARG A 111 -41.94 -7.17 -7.55
CA ARG A 111 -42.64 -6.65 -8.74
C ARG A 111 -41.76 -6.93 -9.94
N SER A 112 -42.28 -7.55 -10.99
CA SER A 112 -41.50 -7.82 -12.18
C SER A 112 -42.38 -7.83 -13.42
N ARG A 113 -41.80 -7.47 -14.57
CA ARG A 113 -42.47 -7.51 -15.86
C ARG A 113 -41.48 -7.81 -16.98
N GLN A 114 -41.78 -8.82 -17.78
CA GLN A 114 -41.04 -9.12 -19.01
C GLN A 114 -41.41 -8.12 -20.12
N GLU A 115 -40.48 -7.87 -21.03
CA GLU A 115 -40.65 -6.90 -22.13
C GLU A 115 -41.84 -7.23 -23.04
N ILE A 116 -42.12 -8.52 -23.26
CA ILE A 116 -43.14 -9.05 -24.18
C ILE A 116 -44.54 -9.14 -23.51
N ALA A 117 -44.66 -8.91 -22.20
CA ALA A 117 -45.93 -9.05 -21.49
C ALA A 117 -46.77 -7.74 -21.52
N GLU A 118 -47.97 -7.80 -22.09
CA GLU A 118 -48.95 -6.67 -22.16
C GLU A 118 -49.56 -6.30 -20.79
N SER A 119 -49.49 -7.18 -19.78
CA SER A 119 -50.03 -6.92 -18.44
C SER A 119 -49.21 -7.59 -17.34
N GLY A 120 -48.70 -6.80 -16.39
CA GLY A 120 -48.12 -7.27 -15.13
C GLY A 120 -49.08 -7.02 -13.96
N THR A 121 -49.21 -7.98 -13.05
CA THR A 121 -50.18 -7.96 -11.95
C THR A 121 -49.80 -6.89 -10.89
N GLN A 122 -50.35 -5.68 -11.07
CA GLN A 122 -50.62 -4.54 -10.15
C GLN A 122 -49.47 -3.90 -9.32
N ILE A 123 -49.12 -2.59 -9.32
CA ILE A 123 -49.25 -1.36 -10.15
C ILE A 123 -48.03 -0.50 -9.74
N GLU A 124 -47.21 -0.10 -10.71
CA GLU A 124 -46.70 1.26 -11.04
C GLU A 124 -45.47 1.02 -11.94
N VAL A 125 -45.65 1.36 -13.21
CA VAL A 125 -44.81 0.91 -14.33
C VAL A 125 -43.82 2.00 -14.69
N ASP A 126 -42.55 1.64 -14.74
CA ASP A 126 -41.59 2.29 -15.63
C ASP A 126 -40.63 1.20 -16.17
N GLY A 127 -40.71 0.92 -17.48
CA GLY A 127 -39.82 -0.02 -18.19
C GLY A 127 -40.10 -1.53 -17.94
N GLY A 128 -39.43 -2.42 -18.67
CA GLY A 128 -39.28 -3.83 -18.27
C GLY A 128 -38.29 -3.94 -17.12
N GLY A 129 -38.31 -5.04 -16.36
CA GLY A 129 -37.36 -5.27 -15.25
C GLY A 129 -37.99 -5.77 -13.96
N THR A 130 -37.19 -5.78 -12.89
CA THR A 130 -37.60 -6.26 -11.57
C THR A 130 -37.36 -5.21 -10.48
N THR A 131 -38.31 -5.09 -9.55
CA THR A 131 -38.16 -4.33 -8.31
C THR A 131 -38.41 -5.24 -7.12
N VAL A 132 -37.41 -5.31 -6.24
CA VAL A 132 -37.48 -6.07 -4.99
C VAL A 132 -37.43 -5.10 -3.81
N GLU A 133 -38.47 -5.10 -2.99
CA GLU A 133 -38.50 -4.36 -1.72
C GLU A 133 -38.44 -5.32 -0.53
N VAL A 134 -37.54 -5.04 0.39
CA VAL A 134 -37.36 -5.76 1.65
C VAL A 134 -37.65 -4.79 2.78
N LYS A 135 -38.80 -4.98 3.44
CA LYS A 135 -39.25 -4.14 4.55
C LYS A 135 -39.06 -4.82 5.89
N ARG A 136 -38.80 -4.02 6.93
CA ARG A 136 -38.68 -4.46 8.33
C ARG A 136 -37.76 -5.67 8.51
N LEU A 137 -36.49 -5.51 8.16
CA LEU A 137 -35.51 -6.58 8.26
C LEU A 137 -35.40 -7.12 9.70
N PHE A 138 -35.37 -8.44 9.83
CA PHE A 138 -35.29 -9.17 11.10
C PHE A 138 -36.42 -8.88 12.10
N PHE A 139 -37.62 -8.49 11.62
CA PHE A 139 -38.76 -8.21 12.51
C PHE A 139 -39.18 -9.44 13.34
N ASN A 140 -39.02 -10.65 12.80
CA ASN A 140 -39.33 -11.92 13.45
C ASN A 140 -38.11 -12.60 14.09
N THR A 141 -36.92 -12.01 14.00
CA THR A 141 -35.67 -12.52 14.59
C THR A 141 -34.97 -11.43 15.42
N PRO A 142 -35.49 -11.07 16.61
CA PRO A 142 -35.04 -9.91 17.38
C PRO A 142 -33.58 -10.00 17.85
N ALA A 143 -33.06 -11.21 18.08
CA ALA A 143 -31.65 -11.42 18.39
C ALA A 143 -30.74 -10.90 17.25
N ARG A 144 -31.02 -11.27 16.00
CA ARG A 144 -30.27 -10.81 14.82
C ARG A 144 -30.39 -9.29 14.62
N ARG A 145 -31.58 -8.73 14.84
CA ARG A 145 -31.79 -7.28 14.76
C ARG A 145 -30.90 -6.50 15.73
N LYS A 146 -30.59 -7.05 16.92
CA LYS A 146 -29.67 -6.45 17.90
C LYS A 146 -28.19 -6.49 17.48
N PHE A 147 -27.80 -7.41 16.59
CA PHE A 147 -26.43 -7.48 16.07
C PHE A 147 -26.12 -6.47 14.96
N LEU A 148 -27.16 -5.84 14.40
CA LEU A 148 -26.97 -4.77 13.42
C LEU A 148 -26.28 -3.56 14.05
N LYS A 149 -25.35 -2.96 13.31
CA LYS A 149 -24.64 -1.75 13.74
C LYS A 149 -25.55 -0.51 13.59
N SER A 150 -24.97 0.67 13.82
CA SER A 150 -25.66 1.94 13.54
C SER A 150 -26.04 2.04 12.07
N ASP A 151 -27.06 2.84 11.77
CA ASP A 151 -27.59 2.99 10.42
C ASP A 151 -26.50 3.46 9.44
N GLY A 152 -25.69 4.45 9.83
CA GLY A 152 -24.57 4.91 9.03
C GLY A 152 -23.49 3.85 8.78
N ALA A 153 -23.25 2.94 9.74
CA ALA A 153 -22.29 1.85 9.57
C ALA A 153 -22.82 0.80 8.58
N GLU A 154 -24.10 0.45 8.63
CA GLU A 154 -24.71 -0.47 7.65
C GLU A 154 -24.80 0.17 6.26
N THR A 155 -25.17 1.46 6.15
CA THR A 155 -25.14 2.21 4.89
C THR A 155 -23.74 2.23 4.26
N THR A 156 -22.69 2.40 5.08
CA THR A 156 -21.30 2.38 4.60
C THR A 156 -20.91 1.00 4.06
N ARG A 157 -21.34 -0.08 4.71
CA ARG A 157 -21.11 -1.44 4.21
C ARG A 157 -21.82 -1.71 2.89
N VAL A 158 -23.07 -1.26 2.76
CA VAL A 158 -23.80 -1.36 1.49
C VAL A 158 -23.07 -0.56 0.40
N ARG A 159 -22.62 0.67 0.72
CA ARG A 159 -21.81 1.48 -0.21
C ARG A 159 -20.59 0.71 -0.73
N GLU A 160 -19.85 0.06 0.16
CA GLU A 160 -18.67 -0.73 -0.20
C GLU A 160 -19.02 -1.92 -1.11
N VAL A 161 -20.17 -2.58 -0.90
CA VAL A 161 -20.67 -3.67 -1.77
C VAL A 161 -21.04 -3.14 -3.15
N VAL A 162 -21.80 -2.04 -3.23
CA VAL A 162 -22.19 -1.42 -4.51
C VAL A 162 -20.95 -1.00 -5.30
N GLN A 163 -19.95 -0.38 -4.64
CA GLN A 163 -18.69 -0.01 -5.29
C GLN A 163 -17.92 -1.22 -5.82
N ARG A 164 -17.94 -2.36 -5.11
CA ARG A 164 -17.28 -3.60 -5.58
C ARG A 164 -17.93 -4.14 -6.84
N LEU A 165 -19.26 -4.23 -6.85
CA LEU A 165 -20.00 -4.75 -8.01
C LEU A 165 -19.95 -3.78 -9.19
N ALA A 166 -20.03 -2.47 -8.94
CA ALA A 166 -19.87 -1.46 -9.98
C ALA A 166 -18.47 -1.51 -10.63
N ALA A 167 -17.42 -1.91 -9.90
CA ALA A 167 -16.08 -2.05 -10.45
C ALA A 167 -15.97 -3.16 -11.50
N SER A 168 -16.65 -4.29 -11.30
CA SER A 168 -16.65 -5.42 -12.26
C SER A 168 -17.66 -5.31 -13.38
N HIS A 169 -18.68 -4.46 -13.24
CA HIS A 169 -19.75 -4.29 -14.23
C HIS A 169 -19.81 -2.83 -14.68
N HIS A 170 -18.79 -2.40 -15.44
CA HIS A 170 -18.65 -1.00 -15.88
C HIS A 170 -19.69 -0.59 -16.95
N ASP A 171 -20.21 -1.57 -17.68
CA ASP A 171 -21.32 -1.46 -18.64
C ASP A 171 -22.70 -1.27 -17.98
N VAL A 172 -22.82 -1.50 -16.67
CA VAL A 172 -24.06 -1.29 -15.91
C VAL A 172 -24.03 0.05 -15.18
N ALA A 173 -25.14 0.79 -15.25
CA ALA A 173 -25.32 2.02 -14.47
C ALA A 173 -25.81 1.70 -13.05
N PHE A 174 -25.23 2.34 -12.03
CA PHE A 174 -25.61 2.17 -10.62
C PHE A 174 -25.99 3.50 -9.97
N THR A 175 -27.13 3.53 -9.30
CA THR A 175 -27.54 4.63 -8.42
C THR A 175 -27.70 4.09 -7.00
N PHE A 176 -27.16 4.76 -5.99
CA PHE A 176 -27.37 4.39 -4.59
C PHE A 176 -27.83 5.58 -3.75
N ARG A 177 -29.02 5.46 -3.15
CA ARG A 177 -29.62 6.47 -2.26
C ARG A 177 -29.85 5.92 -0.84
N SER A 178 -29.69 6.80 0.16
CA SER A 178 -30.05 6.52 1.56
C SER A 178 -30.99 7.62 2.05
N GLY A 179 -32.28 7.31 2.20
CA GLY A 179 -33.31 8.34 2.29
C GLY A 179 -33.38 9.13 0.99
N ASP A 180 -33.34 10.46 1.10
CA ASP A 180 -33.32 11.37 -0.04
C ASP A 180 -31.90 11.67 -0.55
N ALA A 181 -30.87 11.27 0.21
CA ALA A 181 -29.49 11.56 -0.14
C ALA A 181 -28.95 10.60 -1.21
N LEU A 182 -28.50 11.15 -2.34
CA LEU A 182 -27.74 10.43 -3.36
C LEU A 182 -26.30 10.21 -2.88
N LEU A 183 -25.91 8.95 -2.70
CA LEU A 183 -24.61 8.57 -2.17
C LEU A 183 -23.62 8.11 -3.23
N LEU A 184 -24.10 7.42 -4.27
CA LEU A 184 -23.30 7.01 -5.42
C LEU A 184 -24.13 7.17 -6.68
N GLU A 185 -23.47 7.58 -7.75
CA GLU A 185 -24.01 7.62 -9.11
C GLU A 185 -22.89 7.23 -10.07
N TYR A 186 -23.09 6.14 -10.78
CA TYR A 186 -22.13 5.57 -11.69
C TYR A 186 -22.83 5.31 -13.02
N PRO A 187 -22.77 6.23 -14.01
CA PRO A 187 -23.34 5.99 -15.34
C PRO A 187 -22.54 4.92 -16.06
N GLN A 188 -23.08 4.28 -17.11
CA GLN A 188 -22.32 3.35 -17.95
C GLN A 188 -21.01 4.01 -18.42
N ALA A 189 -19.91 3.28 -18.33
CA ALA A 189 -18.59 3.85 -18.57
C ALA A 189 -17.61 2.77 -19.06
N THR A 190 -16.45 3.21 -19.53
CA THR A 190 -15.32 2.30 -19.73
C THR A 190 -14.82 1.78 -18.38
N SER A 191 -14.09 0.66 -18.41
CA SER A 191 -13.48 0.08 -17.20
C SER A 191 -12.60 1.10 -16.45
N LYS A 192 -11.82 1.90 -17.19
CA LYS A 192 -10.96 2.95 -16.63
C LYS A 192 -11.73 4.07 -15.95
N GLU A 193 -12.72 4.65 -16.61
CA GLU A 193 -13.55 5.71 -16.05
C GLU A 193 -14.32 5.24 -14.81
N ARG A 194 -14.80 3.99 -14.83
CA ARG A 194 -15.46 3.36 -13.69
C ARG A 194 -14.52 3.24 -12.49
N ILE A 195 -13.31 2.70 -12.70
CA ILE A 195 -12.33 2.55 -11.62
C ILE A 195 -11.87 3.91 -11.07
N LEU A 196 -11.63 4.91 -11.93
CA LEU A 196 -11.31 6.27 -11.49
C LEU A 196 -12.45 6.89 -10.67
N SER A 197 -13.70 6.68 -11.06
CA SER A 197 -14.86 7.16 -10.30
C SER A 197 -14.98 6.50 -8.92
N ILE A 198 -14.51 5.25 -8.77
CA ILE A 198 -14.56 4.50 -7.50
C ILE A 198 -13.35 4.79 -6.60
N PHE A 199 -12.14 4.86 -7.17
CA PHE A 199 -10.91 5.07 -6.40
C PHE A 199 -10.62 6.55 -6.13
N GLY A 200 -11.20 7.45 -6.92
CA GLY A 200 -10.95 8.88 -6.85
C GLY A 200 -10.36 9.40 -8.16
N ARG A 201 -10.89 10.53 -8.64
CA ARG A 201 -10.45 11.16 -9.90
C ARG A 201 -9.03 11.72 -9.81
N GLU A 202 -8.50 11.91 -8.62
CA GLU A 202 -7.12 12.33 -8.38
C GLU A 202 -6.07 11.29 -8.81
N LEU A 203 -6.49 10.06 -9.13
CA LEU A 203 -5.61 9.01 -9.65
C LEU A 203 -5.53 8.98 -11.18
N ASP A 204 -6.22 9.91 -11.86
CA ASP A 204 -6.11 10.02 -13.31
C ASP A 204 -4.66 10.37 -13.72
N GLY A 205 -4.14 9.66 -14.71
CA GLY A 205 -2.72 9.72 -15.10
C GLY A 205 -1.73 8.99 -14.16
N GLU A 206 -2.17 8.55 -12.98
CA GLU A 206 -1.35 7.79 -12.02
C GLU A 206 -1.61 6.28 -12.05
N LEU A 207 -2.58 5.82 -12.87
CA LEU A 207 -2.87 4.41 -13.11
C LEU A 207 -2.25 3.94 -14.43
N ILE A 208 -1.64 2.77 -14.39
CA ILE A 208 -1.00 2.07 -15.51
C ILE A 208 -1.92 0.91 -15.89
N GLU A 209 -2.24 0.81 -17.17
CA GLU A 209 -3.00 -0.31 -17.72
C GLU A 209 -2.13 -1.56 -17.80
N ILE A 210 -2.69 -2.70 -17.40
CA ILE A 210 -2.03 -4.00 -17.47
C ILE A 210 -2.84 -4.94 -18.34
N ASP A 211 -2.14 -5.77 -19.10
CA ASP A 211 -2.70 -6.86 -19.89
C ASP A 211 -1.67 -7.99 -19.96
N GLY A 212 -2.08 -9.22 -19.64
CA GLY A 212 -1.26 -10.40 -19.82
C GLY A 212 -2.08 -11.68 -19.76
N SER A 213 -1.61 -12.73 -20.42
CA SER A 213 -2.30 -14.02 -20.44
C SER A 213 -1.33 -15.19 -20.30
N VAL A 214 -1.78 -16.26 -19.65
CA VAL A 214 -1.06 -17.54 -19.48
C VAL A 214 -2.09 -18.67 -19.43
N GLU A 215 -1.89 -19.73 -20.23
CA GLU A 215 -2.64 -20.99 -20.15
C GLU A 215 -4.19 -20.83 -20.11
N GLY A 216 -4.72 -19.91 -20.92
CA GLY A 216 -6.18 -19.66 -20.98
C GLY A 216 -6.73 -18.77 -19.85
N ILE A 217 -5.85 -18.19 -19.04
CA ILE A 217 -6.17 -17.15 -18.06
C ILE A 217 -5.72 -15.80 -18.62
N HIS A 218 -6.63 -14.83 -18.68
CA HIS A 218 -6.36 -13.45 -19.06
C HIS A 218 -6.45 -12.55 -17.81
N LEU A 219 -5.43 -11.74 -17.59
CA LEU A 219 -5.36 -10.74 -16.54
C LEU A 219 -5.30 -9.37 -17.20
N TRP A 220 -6.27 -8.53 -16.89
CA TRP A 220 -6.27 -7.13 -17.31
C TRP A 220 -6.67 -6.22 -16.15
N GLY A 221 -6.44 -4.91 -16.30
CA GLY A 221 -6.86 -3.94 -15.30
C GLY A 221 -5.93 -2.74 -15.17
N LEU A 222 -5.92 -2.16 -13.98
CA LEU A 222 -5.21 -0.91 -13.67
C LEU A 222 -4.39 -1.05 -12.38
N VAL A 223 -3.13 -0.65 -12.42
CA VAL A 223 -2.25 -0.58 -11.24
C VAL A 223 -1.73 0.83 -11.05
N GLY A 224 -1.75 1.34 -9.82
CA GLY A 224 -1.23 2.66 -9.52
C GLY A 224 0.30 2.69 -9.52
N LYS A 225 0.87 3.81 -9.94
CA LYS A 225 2.31 4.09 -9.75
C LYS A 225 2.70 3.99 -8.27
N PRO A 226 3.97 3.72 -7.95
CA PRO A 226 4.45 3.69 -6.57
C PRO A 226 4.17 4.97 -5.76
N SER A 227 4.13 6.13 -6.43
CA SER A 227 3.76 7.44 -5.85
C SER A 227 2.39 7.45 -5.16
N VAL A 228 1.42 6.70 -5.68
CA VAL A 228 0.04 6.68 -5.17
C VAL A 228 -0.24 5.56 -4.17
N ALA A 229 0.78 4.85 -3.71
CA ALA A 229 0.65 3.79 -2.71
C ALA A 229 -0.01 4.30 -1.42
N ARG A 230 -0.95 3.52 -0.88
CA ARG A 230 -1.86 3.90 0.22
C ARG A 230 -1.49 3.20 1.53
N PRO A 231 -1.88 3.74 2.70
CA PRO A 231 -1.65 3.07 3.99
C PRO A 231 -2.44 1.77 4.20
N THR A 232 -3.49 1.52 3.39
CA THR A 232 -4.40 0.38 3.57
C THR A 232 -4.66 -0.33 2.24
N SER A 233 -5.00 -1.62 2.31
CA SER A 233 -5.35 -2.47 1.16
C SER A 233 -6.74 -2.17 0.56
N ARG A 234 -7.46 -1.14 1.03
CA ARG A 234 -8.83 -0.83 0.58
C ARG A 234 -8.93 -0.51 -0.92
N HIS A 235 -7.84 -0.05 -1.52
CA HIS A 235 -7.74 0.28 -2.95
C HIS A 235 -7.19 -0.89 -3.78
N ILE A 236 -7.26 -2.10 -3.25
CA ILE A 236 -7.00 -3.33 -3.99
C ILE A 236 -8.35 -3.99 -4.26
N ARG A 237 -8.68 -4.15 -5.54
CA ARG A 237 -9.88 -4.84 -6.02
C ARG A 237 -9.43 -5.97 -6.92
N VAL A 238 -9.93 -7.17 -6.64
CA VAL A 238 -9.63 -8.37 -7.43
C VAL A 238 -10.96 -8.99 -7.84
N HIS A 239 -11.08 -9.23 -9.14
CA HIS A 239 -12.27 -9.79 -9.75
C HIS A 239 -11.90 -11.03 -10.56
N VAL A 240 -12.71 -12.08 -10.48
CA VAL A 240 -12.59 -13.29 -11.30
C VAL A 240 -13.92 -13.54 -11.97
N ASN A 241 -13.96 -13.57 -13.31
CA ASN A 241 -15.18 -13.77 -14.09
C ASN A 241 -16.35 -12.89 -13.60
N GLY A 242 -16.08 -11.59 -13.38
CA GLY A 242 -17.06 -10.61 -12.89
C GLY A 242 -17.34 -10.66 -11.37
N ARG A 243 -16.89 -11.69 -10.64
CA ARG A 243 -17.09 -11.80 -9.19
C ARG A 243 -15.99 -11.10 -8.41
N THR A 244 -16.36 -10.32 -7.39
CA THR A 244 -15.37 -9.76 -6.47
C THR A 244 -14.88 -10.82 -5.49
N ILE A 245 -13.57 -11.04 -5.44
CA ILE A 245 -12.95 -12.04 -4.55
C ILE A 245 -11.95 -11.40 -3.61
N SER A 246 -11.65 -12.12 -2.52
CA SER A 246 -10.50 -11.85 -1.67
C SER A 246 -9.59 -13.07 -1.68
N ASP A 247 -8.43 -12.95 -2.32
CA ASP A 247 -7.41 -14.00 -2.34
C ASP A 247 -6.06 -13.46 -1.86
N SER A 248 -5.46 -14.19 -0.92
CA SER A 248 -4.19 -13.81 -0.30
C SER A 248 -3.00 -14.02 -1.24
N SER A 249 -3.07 -14.99 -2.16
CA SER A 249 -2.01 -15.28 -3.13
C SER A 249 -1.88 -14.14 -4.14
N ILE A 250 -3.00 -13.69 -4.72
CA ILE A 250 -3.02 -12.55 -5.67
C ILE A 250 -2.56 -11.27 -4.96
N THR A 251 -3.04 -11.03 -3.75
CA THR A 251 -2.61 -9.87 -2.94
C THR A 251 -1.11 -9.92 -2.64
N HIS A 252 -0.57 -11.11 -2.38
CA HIS A 252 0.86 -11.33 -2.17
C HIS A 252 1.67 -11.10 -3.46
N ALA A 253 1.22 -11.63 -4.59
CA ALA A 253 1.86 -11.43 -5.90
C ALA A 253 1.97 -9.95 -6.27
N LEU A 254 0.88 -9.20 -6.05
CA LEU A 254 0.84 -7.75 -6.23
C LEU A 254 1.84 -7.03 -5.32
N LYS A 255 1.90 -7.38 -4.02
CA LYS A 255 2.90 -6.81 -3.11
C LYS A 255 4.32 -7.11 -3.53
N GLU A 256 4.57 -8.33 -3.99
CA GLU A 256 5.89 -8.75 -4.45
C GLU A 256 6.34 -7.99 -5.69
N ALA A 257 5.42 -7.73 -6.64
CA ALA A 257 5.72 -6.94 -7.83
C ALA A 257 6.11 -5.48 -7.50
N PHE A 258 5.62 -4.95 -6.38
CA PHE A 258 5.94 -3.60 -5.88
C PHE A 258 7.11 -3.57 -4.87
N ARG A 259 7.74 -4.73 -4.59
CA ARG A 259 8.84 -4.80 -3.62
C ARG A 259 9.99 -3.90 -4.05
N GLY A 260 10.46 -3.05 -3.13
CA GLY A 260 11.54 -2.09 -3.39
C GLY A 260 11.10 -0.79 -4.07
N LEU A 261 9.85 -0.70 -4.56
CA LEU A 261 9.30 0.50 -5.20
C LEU A 261 8.44 1.34 -4.23
N ILE A 262 7.85 0.71 -3.22
CA ILE A 262 7.00 1.36 -2.21
C ILE A 262 7.51 1.09 -0.79
N GLU A 263 7.17 1.98 0.13
CA GLU A 263 7.46 1.80 1.56
C GLU A 263 6.87 0.47 2.09
N PRO A 264 7.58 -0.29 2.95
CA PRO A 264 7.13 -1.61 3.43
C PRO A 264 5.75 -1.64 4.11
N LYS A 265 5.29 -0.50 4.66
CA LYS A 265 3.99 -0.37 5.36
C LYS A 265 2.85 0.09 4.43
N ARG A 266 3.15 0.46 3.18
CA ARG A 266 2.16 0.89 2.20
C ARG A 266 1.66 -0.28 1.36
N TRP A 267 0.55 -0.03 0.70
CA TRP A 267 -0.17 -0.98 -0.15
C TRP A 267 -0.30 -0.39 -1.55
N PRO A 268 -0.08 -1.19 -2.60
CA PRO A 268 -0.37 -0.77 -3.96
C PRO A 268 -1.85 -0.42 -4.14
N THR A 269 -2.12 0.44 -5.10
CA THR A 269 -3.47 0.68 -5.63
C THR A 269 -3.64 -0.20 -6.85
N ALA A 270 -4.67 -1.03 -6.92
CA ALA A 270 -4.88 -1.94 -8.03
C ALA A 270 -6.34 -2.34 -8.22
N ALA A 271 -6.78 -2.42 -9.47
CA ALA A 271 -8.01 -3.07 -9.89
C ALA A 271 -7.62 -4.16 -10.90
N LEU A 272 -7.72 -5.43 -10.49
CA LEU A 272 -7.30 -6.60 -11.25
C LEU A 272 -8.53 -7.40 -11.66
N PHE A 273 -8.62 -7.74 -12.94
CA PHE A 273 -9.69 -8.54 -13.53
C PHE A 273 -9.08 -9.79 -14.17
N LEU A 274 -9.49 -10.95 -13.67
CA LEU A 274 -9.07 -12.24 -14.18
C LEU A 274 -10.24 -12.89 -14.92
N GLU A 275 -10.00 -13.29 -16.15
CA GLU A 275 -10.92 -14.05 -16.98
C GLU A 275 -10.33 -15.42 -17.24
N MET A 276 -11.10 -16.47 -16.96
CA MET A 276 -10.67 -17.86 -17.14
C MET A 276 -11.87 -18.78 -17.33
N ASP A 277 -11.63 -19.97 -17.86
CA ASP A 277 -12.63 -21.03 -17.89
C ASP A 277 -13.17 -21.30 -16.46
N PRO A 278 -14.49 -21.24 -16.23
CA PRO A 278 -15.11 -21.57 -14.94
C PRO A 278 -14.66 -22.91 -14.36
N ALA A 279 -14.28 -23.89 -15.18
CA ALA A 279 -13.77 -25.19 -14.73
C ALA A 279 -12.40 -25.12 -14.03
N LEU A 280 -11.66 -24.01 -14.17
CA LEU A 280 -10.36 -23.79 -13.52
C LEU A 280 -10.47 -23.15 -12.12
N VAL A 281 -11.67 -22.71 -11.74
CA VAL A 281 -11.91 -22.01 -10.47
C VAL A 281 -13.16 -22.55 -9.76
N ASP A 282 -12.94 -23.12 -8.57
CA ASP A 282 -14.05 -23.52 -7.70
C ASP A 282 -14.53 -22.30 -6.90
N VAL A 283 -15.72 -21.83 -7.24
CA VAL A 283 -16.41 -20.70 -6.58
C VAL A 283 -17.35 -21.13 -5.45
N ASN A 284 -17.56 -22.43 -5.25
CA ASN A 284 -18.49 -22.98 -4.27
C ASN A 284 -17.83 -23.28 -2.91
N VAL A 285 -16.86 -22.46 -2.50
CA VAL A 285 -16.04 -22.70 -1.31
C VAL A 285 -16.66 -22.10 -0.05
N HIS A 286 -17.32 -20.94 -0.16
CA HIS A 286 -17.88 -20.20 0.97
C HIS A 286 -19.33 -19.73 0.67
N PRO A 287 -20.26 -19.71 1.64
CA PRO A 287 -21.66 -19.29 1.42
C PRO A 287 -21.80 -17.90 0.77
N GLN A 288 -20.92 -16.96 1.13
CA GLN A 288 -20.92 -15.59 0.59
C GLN A 288 -20.16 -15.43 -0.74
N LYS A 289 -19.57 -16.51 -1.28
CA LYS A 289 -18.81 -16.57 -2.55
C LYS A 289 -17.64 -15.58 -2.65
N SER A 290 -17.12 -15.10 -1.52
CA SER A 290 -16.01 -14.13 -1.44
C SER A 290 -14.62 -14.77 -1.58
N GLU A 291 -14.55 -16.09 -1.41
CA GLU A 291 -13.33 -16.89 -1.51
C GLU A 291 -13.48 -17.91 -2.64
N VAL A 292 -12.41 -18.11 -3.40
CA VAL A 292 -12.35 -19.06 -4.52
C VAL A 292 -11.14 -19.97 -4.37
N ARG A 293 -11.25 -21.19 -4.90
CA ARG A 293 -10.14 -22.13 -4.98
C ARG A 293 -9.74 -22.33 -6.44
N PHE A 294 -8.58 -21.79 -6.78
CA PHE A 294 -7.96 -22.03 -8.07
C PHE A 294 -7.35 -23.42 -8.14
N ARG A 295 -7.47 -24.06 -9.30
CA ARG A 295 -6.82 -25.35 -9.58
C ARG A 295 -5.31 -25.25 -9.59
N ASP A 296 -4.77 -24.17 -10.17
CA ASP A 296 -3.33 -23.85 -10.17
C ASP A 296 -3.09 -22.43 -9.64
N LYS A 297 -2.74 -22.34 -8.36
CA LYS A 297 -2.45 -21.07 -7.69
C LYS A 297 -1.11 -20.48 -8.11
N ASP A 298 -0.14 -21.31 -8.49
CA ASP A 298 1.22 -20.87 -8.78
C ASP A 298 1.29 -20.18 -10.14
N SER A 299 0.53 -20.69 -11.11
CA SER A 299 0.42 -20.07 -12.44
C SER A 299 -0.26 -18.70 -12.37
N ILE A 300 -1.31 -18.54 -11.56
CA ILE A 300 -1.97 -17.25 -11.31
C ILE A 300 -1.02 -16.28 -10.61
N TRP A 301 -0.33 -16.74 -9.57
CA TRP A 301 0.65 -15.92 -8.85
C TRP A 301 1.74 -15.40 -9.79
N ARG A 302 2.30 -16.28 -10.63
CA ARG A 302 3.32 -15.93 -11.63
C ARG A 302 2.80 -14.95 -12.68
N LEU A 303 1.58 -15.16 -13.18
CA LEU A 303 0.92 -14.25 -14.13
C LEU A 303 0.77 -12.85 -13.53
N VAL A 304 0.18 -12.74 -12.34
CA VAL A 304 -0.03 -11.45 -11.66
C VAL A 304 1.29 -10.74 -11.43
N ASN A 305 2.29 -11.43 -10.86
CA ASN A 305 3.58 -10.83 -10.57
C ASN A 305 4.29 -10.37 -11.86
N LYS A 306 4.41 -11.24 -12.86
CA LYS A 306 5.12 -10.95 -14.12
C LYS A 306 4.47 -9.79 -14.88
N THR A 307 3.14 -9.81 -15.05
CA THR A 307 2.42 -8.78 -15.80
C THR A 307 2.58 -7.41 -15.13
N ILE A 308 2.47 -7.34 -13.80
CA ILE A 308 2.59 -6.09 -13.06
C ILE A 308 4.04 -5.59 -13.06
N THR A 309 5.02 -6.47 -12.80
CA THR A 309 6.44 -6.08 -12.85
C THR A 309 6.84 -5.55 -14.22
N ASN A 310 6.39 -6.19 -15.30
CA ASN A 310 6.65 -5.70 -16.66
C ASN A 310 6.00 -4.34 -16.92
N ALA A 311 4.75 -4.15 -16.51
CA ALA A 311 4.04 -2.87 -16.67
C ALA A 311 4.74 -1.74 -15.90
N LEU A 312 5.22 -2.03 -14.67
CA LEU A 312 6.01 -1.11 -13.87
C LEU A 312 7.33 -0.78 -14.59
N LEU A 313 8.13 -1.78 -14.98
CA LEU A 313 9.43 -1.55 -15.64
C LEU A 313 9.33 -0.78 -16.97
N SER A 314 8.19 -0.88 -17.67
CA SER A 314 7.95 -0.16 -18.93
C SER A 314 7.67 1.33 -18.76
N GLN A 315 7.41 1.78 -17.52
CA GLN A 315 7.17 3.19 -17.19
C GLN A 315 8.47 3.84 -16.69
N ASP A 316 8.63 5.14 -16.92
CA ASP A 316 9.70 5.92 -16.30
C ASP A 316 9.27 6.19 -14.83
N ILE A 317 9.45 5.21 -13.95
CA ILE A 317 8.91 5.21 -12.57
C ILE A 317 9.73 6.10 -11.62
N VAL A 318 10.58 6.99 -12.12
CA VAL A 318 11.29 7.93 -11.26
C VAL A 318 10.24 8.84 -10.61
N PRO A 319 10.03 8.75 -9.27
CA PRO A 319 8.99 9.54 -8.63
C PRO A 319 9.36 11.02 -8.74
N ALA A 320 8.47 11.83 -9.33
CA ALA A 320 8.59 13.28 -9.25
C ALA A 320 8.46 13.68 -7.77
N TYR A 321 9.56 14.11 -7.17
CA TYR A 321 9.58 14.59 -5.79
C TYR A 321 8.83 15.92 -5.70
N HIS A 322 7.63 15.90 -5.13
CA HIS A 322 6.89 17.09 -4.74
C HIS A 322 7.06 17.29 -3.23
N PRO A 323 7.88 18.26 -2.78
CA PRO A 323 8.02 18.54 -1.36
C PRO A 323 6.66 18.96 -0.78
N SER A 324 6.21 18.25 0.25
CA SER A 324 5.01 18.62 1.00
C SER A 324 5.22 19.95 1.72
N GLU A 325 4.38 20.96 1.46
CA GLU A 325 4.44 22.30 2.08
C GLU A 325 4.13 22.30 3.60
N GLN A 326 3.76 21.16 4.18
CA GLN A 326 3.50 21.05 5.61
C GLN A 326 4.66 20.34 6.29
N LEU A 327 5.59 21.13 6.81
CA LEU A 327 6.50 20.71 7.88
C LEU A 327 5.65 20.24 9.07
N PRO A 328 5.66 18.97 9.47
CA PRO A 328 5.14 18.60 10.77
C PRO A 328 6.05 19.24 11.81
N SER A 329 5.48 20.14 12.61
CA SER A 329 6.12 20.64 13.82
C SER A 329 6.29 19.45 14.77
N PHE A 330 7.45 18.80 14.71
CA PHE A 330 7.80 17.73 15.63
C PHE A 330 8.49 18.33 16.84
N GLY A 331 7.80 18.17 17.97
CA GLY A 331 8.20 18.65 19.28
C GLY A 331 9.56 18.13 19.72
N SER A 332 10.21 18.93 20.55
CA SER A 332 11.40 18.62 21.33
C SER A 332 11.20 17.35 22.18
N GLY A 333 11.48 16.20 21.59
CA GLY A 333 11.62 14.92 22.28
C GLY A 333 13.10 14.61 22.46
N SER A 334 13.64 14.95 23.62
CA SER A 334 14.99 14.61 24.07
C SER A 334 15.14 13.10 24.24
N HIS A 335 15.72 12.42 23.25
CA HIS A 335 16.38 11.12 23.45
C HIS A 335 17.74 11.14 22.75
N GLN A 336 18.74 11.70 23.44
CA GLN A 336 20.15 11.43 23.16
C GLN A 336 20.43 9.96 23.49
N ALA A 337 20.94 9.23 22.51
CA ALA A 337 21.69 8.01 22.80
C ALA A 337 22.90 8.39 23.65
N SER A 338 22.95 7.87 24.87
CA SER A 338 24.09 8.04 25.77
C SER A 338 25.20 7.09 25.33
N PHE A 339 26.30 7.63 24.81
CA PHE A 339 27.59 6.93 24.75
C PHE A 339 28.36 7.30 26.02
N GLY A 340 28.48 6.33 26.94
CA GLY A 340 29.24 6.48 28.16
C GLY A 340 30.75 6.45 27.91
N PRO A 341 31.57 7.20 28.66
CA PRO A 341 33.02 7.18 28.53
C PRO A 341 33.59 6.10 29.46
N THR A 342 33.93 4.92 28.94
CA THR A 342 34.99 4.07 29.52
C THR A 342 35.38 2.94 28.58
N SER A 343 36.38 3.20 27.74
CA SER A 343 37.48 2.26 27.49
C SER A 343 38.57 3.08 26.81
N THR A 344 39.68 3.31 27.52
CA THR A 344 40.91 3.74 26.87
C THR A 344 41.34 2.59 25.94
N PRO A 345 41.34 2.78 24.61
CA PRO A 345 41.89 1.76 23.73
C PRO A 345 43.41 1.77 23.93
N SER A 346 43.98 0.63 24.34
CA SER A 346 45.43 0.44 24.22
C SER A 346 45.74 0.33 22.73
N PHE A 347 46.25 1.41 22.14
CA PHE A 347 46.81 1.40 20.80
C PHE A 347 48.11 0.59 20.82
N ASP A 348 48.03 -0.68 20.42
CA ASP A 348 49.21 -1.49 20.16
C ASP A 348 49.79 -1.06 18.81
N ILE A 349 50.84 -0.24 18.85
CA ILE A 349 51.49 0.38 17.70
C ILE A 349 52.01 -0.69 16.73
N GLU A 350 52.44 -1.86 17.23
CA GLU A 350 52.88 -2.99 16.41
C GLU A 350 51.71 -3.61 15.63
N GLN A 351 50.52 -3.74 16.23
CA GLN A 351 49.34 -4.23 15.52
C GLN A 351 48.84 -3.23 14.47
N ALA A 352 48.84 -1.93 14.78
CA ALA A 352 48.44 -0.90 13.82
C ALA A 352 49.43 -0.85 12.64
N ARG A 353 50.73 -0.95 12.90
CA ARG A 353 51.76 -0.93 11.87
C ARG A 353 51.73 -2.19 11.00
N ASN A 354 51.50 -3.36 11.58
CA ASN A 354 51.33 -4.60 10.84
C ASN A 354 50.03 -4.60 10.01
N ALA A 355 48.94 -4.03 10.51
CA ALA A 355 47.67 -3.89 9.77
C ALA A 355 47.79 -2.99 8.54
N VAL A 356 48.69 -1.99 8.56
CA VAL A 356 48.90 -1.06 7.44
C VAL A 356 50.06 -1.49 6.52
N SER A 357 50.96 -2.37 7.00
CA SER A 357 52.17 -2.80 6.27
C SER A 357 51.93 -3.50 4.92
N GLY A 358 50.71 -4.02 4.69
CA GLY A 358 50.30 -4.65 3.43
C GLY A 358 49.24 -3.87 2.64
N ILE A 359 48.84 -2.68 3.10
CA ILE A 359 47.91 -1.82 2.37
C ILE A 359 48.73 -1.00 1.39
N GLU A 360 48.72 -1.39 0.11
CA GLU A 360 49.17 -0.49 -0.96
C GLU A 360 48.26 0.74 -0.94
N LEU A 361 48.79 1.86 -0.46
CA LEU A 361 48.14 3.15 -0.57
C LEU A 361 47.92 3.40 -2.07
N PRO A 362 46.67 3.59 -2.53
CA PRO A 362 46.39 3.80 -3.94
C PRO A 362 47.21 5.00 -4.42
N THR A 363 48.22 4.71 -5.25
CA THR A 363 49.19 5.72 -5.73
C THR A 363 48.59 6.53 -6.89
N GLN A 364 47.46 6.07 -7.42
CA GLN A 364 46.68 6.77 -8.42
C GLN A 364 45.46 7.39 -7.73
N ALA A 365 45.42 8.71 -7.68
CA ALA A 365 44.21 9.45 -7.36
C ALA A 365 43.15 9.09 -8.42
N THR A 366 42.03 8.52 -7.98
CA THR A 366 40.86 8.36 -8.84
C THR A 366 40.49 9.77 -9.35
N PRO A 367 40.33 9.98 -10.66
CA PRO A 367 39.99 11.29 -11.18
C PRO A 367 38.67 11.75 -10.55
N LEU A 368 38.66 12.98 -10.03
CA LEU A 368 37.46 13.58 -9.45
C LEU A 368 36.39 13.71 -10.55
N PRO A 369 35.11 13.44 -10.24
CA PRO A 369 34.02 13.62 -11.19
C PRO A 369 33.93 15.09 -11.63
N THR A 370 33.70 15.31 -12.92
CA THR A 370 33.56 16.67 -13.48
C THR A 370 32.10 17.10 -13.37
N ILE A 371 31.83 18.10 -12.53
CA ILE A 371 30.49 18.65 -12.32
C ILE A 371 30.05 19.39 -13.59
N LEU A 372 28.90 19.02 -14.16
CA LEU A 372 28.35 19.65 -15.36
C LEU A 372 27.46 20.85 -14.99
N GLY A 373 28.06 22.06 -15.05
CA GLY A 373 27.35 23.34 -14.98
C GLY A 373 27.07 23.89 -13.57
N PRO A 374 26.82 25.20 -13.43
CA PRO A 374 26.63 25.87 -12.13
C PRO A 374 25.22 25.74 -11.53
N ASP A 375 24.25 25.19 -12.28
CA ASP A 375 22.82 25.39 -12.00
C ASP A 375 22.06 24.19 -11.40
N ALA A 376 22.74 23.06 -11.13
CA ALA A 376 22.07 21.84 -10.67
C ALA A 376 22.71 21.27 -9.39
N VAL A 377 22.60 22.01 -8.28
CA VAL A 377 22.97 21.50 -6.96
C VAL A 377 21.74 21.51 -6.06
N MET A 378 21.21 20.32 -5.74
CA MET A 378 20.21 20.15 -4.71
C MET A 378 20.91 19.85 -3.37
N GLN A 379 20.63 20.64 -2.34
CA GLN A 379 21.14 20.37 -0.99
C GLN A 379 20.06 19.66 -0.16
N VAL A 380 20.37 18.48 0.38
CA VAL A 380 19.46 17.69 1.22
C VAL A 380 19.90 17.78 2.68
N GLN A 381 19.02 18.35 3.52
CA GLN A 381 19.20 18.47 4.97
C GLN A 381 20.54 19.10 5.42
N LYS A 382 21.23 19.85 4.56
CA LYS A 382 22.60 20.35 4.79
C LYS A 382 23.65 19.24 5.01
N CYS A 383 23.33 17.98 4.68
CA CYS A 383 24.24 16.85 4.79
C CYS A 383 24.76 16.40 3.43
N PHE A 384 23.91 16.42 2.39
CA PHE A 384 24.29 15.93 1.05
C PHE A 384 24.09 16.99 -0.02
N LEU A 385 25.00 17.02 -1.00
CA LEU A 385 24.83 17.73 -2.28
C LEU A 385 24.55 16.70 -3.37
N VAL A 386 23.51 16.93 -4.15
CA VAL A 386 23.18 16.09 -5.30
C VAL A 386 23.35 16.94 -6.56
N THR A 387 24.19 16.46 -7.48
CA THR A 387 24.49 17.11 -8.76
C THR A 387 24.67 16.06 -9.87
N GLN A 388 25.17 16.46 -11.04
CA GLN A 388 25.37 15.58 -12.19
C GLN A 388 26.79 15.68 -12.77
N ASP A 389 27.28 14.56 -13.30
CA ASP A 389 28.50 14.46 -14.09
C ASP A 389 28.21 13.79 -15.45
N GLU A 390 29.23 13.51 -16.25
CA GLU A 390 29.08 12.83 -17.56
C GLU A 390 28.48 11.41 -17.46
N GLN A 391 28.51 10.79 -16.28
CA GLN A 391 28.09 9.42 -16.03
C GLN A 391 26.70 9.33 -15.36
N GLY A 392 26.18 10.43 -14.83
CA GLY A 392 24.82 10.51 -14.29
C GLY A 392 24.73 11.37 -13.03
N ILE A 393 24.17 10.79 -11.95
CA ILE A 393 23.93 11.48 -10.67
C ILE A 393 25.12 11.31 -9.74
N LEU A 394 25.60 12.43 -9.21
CA LEU A 394 26.65 12.50 -8.20
C LEU A 394 26.06 12.92 -6.84
N ILE A 395 26.23 12.07 -5.81
CA ILE A 395 25.83 12.37 -4.43
C ILE A 395 27.08 12.57 -3.59
N ILE A 396 27.20 13.73 -2.96
CA ILE A 396 28.36 14.15 -2.18
C ILE A 396 27.93 14.34 -0.73
N ASP A 397 28.53 13.59 0.19
CA ASP A 397 28.44 13.88 1.63
C ASP A 397 29.25 15.13 1.94
N GLN A 398 28.59 16.19 2.41
CA GLN A 398 29.22 17.47 2.70
C GLN A 398 30.18 17.40 3.87
N HIS A 399 29.92 16.55 4.85
CA HIS A 399 30.81 16.40 6.00
C HIS A 399 32.12 15.74 5.54
N ALA A 400 32.02 14.63 4.82
CA ALA A 400 33.18 13.93 4.27
C ALA A 400 33.94 14.80 3.24
N LEU A 401 33.22 15.54 2.39
CA LEU A 401 33.84 16.47 1.44
C LEU A 401 34.62 17.57 2.17
N HIS A 402 34.02 18.19 3.18
CA HIS A 402 34.67 19.26 3.93
C HIS A 402 35.90 18.75 4.68
N GLU A 403 35.83 17.56 5.28
CA GLU A 403 36.99 16.90 5.89
C GLU A 403 38.09 16.60 4.87
N ARG A 404 37.73 16.09 3.69
CA ARG A 404 38.68 15.79 2.63
C ARG A 404 39.38 17.05 2.11
N ILE A 405 38.64 18.13 1.88
CA ILE A 405 39.20 19.42 1.47
C ILE A 405 40.16 19.95 2.53
N MET A 406 39.75 19.95 3.81
CA MET A 406 40.63 20.38 4.90
C MET A 406 41.90 19.54 4.97
N PHE A 407 41.81 18.22 4.79
CA PHE A 407 42.96 17.31 4.79
C PHE A 407 43.92 17.59 3.62
N GLU A 408 43.38 17.80 2.41
CA GLU A 408 44.20 18.10 1.23
C GLU A 408 44.88 19.47 1.32
N GLU A 409 44.18 20.49 1.81
CA GLU A 409 44.77 21.80 2.09
C GLU A 409 45.89 21.70 3.13
N LEU A 410 45.66 20.98 4.22
CA LEU A 410 46.66 20.76 5.27
C LEU A 410 47.87 20.01 4.71
N SER A 411 47.64 18.94 3.97
CA SER A 411 48.70 18.12 3.36
C SER A 411 49.55 18.93 2.38
N LYS A 412 48.92 19.80 1.58
CA LYS A 412 49.61 20.70 0.66
C LYS A 412 50.48 21.71 1.41
N ARG A 413 49.94 22.34 2.47
CA ARG A 413 50.71 23.31 3.28
C ARG A 413 51.91 22.67 3.98
N ILE A 414 51.75 21.45 4.51
CA ILE A 414 52.85 20.68 5.13
C ILE A 414 53.91 20.30 4.09
N ALA A 415 53.51 20.01 2.84
CA ALA A 415 54.45 19.71 1.76
C ALA A 415 55.27 20.93 1.32
N GLU A 416 54.70 22.15 1.44
CA GLU A 416 55.35 23.42 1.09
C GLU A 416 56.32 23.93 2.18
N GLY A 417 56.18 23.48 3.44
CA GLY A 417 57.06 23.86 4.54
C GLY A 417 56.44 23.58 5.92
N ASN A 418 57.02 24.18 6.96
CA ASN A 418 56.46 24.08 8.32
C ASN A 418 55.16 24.89 8.40
N LEU A 419 54.15 24.36 9.12
CA LEU A 419 52.91 25.08 9.37
C LEU A 419 53.16 26.31 10.24
N GLU A 420 52.44 27.40 9.93
CA GLU A 420 52.46 28.62 10.74
C GLU A 420 51.99 28.34 12.16
N SER A 421 52.82 28.70 13.13
CA SER A 421 52.55 28.50 14.55
C SER A 421 52.30 29.83 15.27
N GLN A 422 51.39 29.78 16.24
CA GLN A 422 51.10 30.88 17.14
C GLN A 422 51.53 30.47 18.56
N ARG A 423 52.42 31.28 19.14
CA ARG A 423 52.83 31.11 20.54
C ARG A 423 51.72 31.51 21.49
N MET A 424 51.51 30.67 22.49
CA MET A 424 50.51 30.87 23.53
C MET A 424 51.05 31.84 24.59
N LEU A 425 50.19 32.71 25.11
CA LEU A 425 50.53 33.62 26.21
C LEU A 425 50.82 32.85 27.51
N VAL A 426 50.09 31.76 27.71
CA VAL A 426 50.26 30.82 28.83
C VAL A 426 50.38 29.42 28.24
N PRO A 427 51.49 28.69 28.48
CA PRO A 427 51.64 27.33 27.98
C PRO A 427 50.64 26.37 28.62
N ASP A 428 49.98 25.55 27.80
CA ASP A 428 49.09 24.49 28.27
C ASP A 428 49.94 23.30 28.70
N SER A 429 49.74 22.78 29.91
CA SER A 429 50.53 21.67 30.46
C SER A 429 49.67 20.49 30.86
N PHE A 430 50.19 19.28 30.68
CA PHE A 430 49.53 18.03 31.10
C PHE A 430 50.54 17.03 31.67
N GLU A 431 50.03 16.12 32.52
CA GLU A 431 50.80 15.00 33.05
C GLU A 431 51.08 13.98 31.95
N ALA A 432 52.34 13.56 31.84
CA ALA A 432 52.82 12.64 30.82
C ALA A 432 53.63 11.50 31.44
N ASP A 433 53.44 10.29 30.93
CA ASP A 433 54.26 9.14 31.33
C ASP A 433 55.61 9.10 30.60
N SER A 434 56.48 8.15 30.97
CA SER A 434 57.80 8.00 30.35
C SER A 434 57.74 7.69 28.86
N GLY A 435 56.71 6.97 28.39
CA GLY A 435 56.53 6.64 26.97
C GLY A 435 56.11 7.86 26.16
N GLN A 436 55.23 8.71 26.69
CA GLN A 436 54.83 9.97 26.06
C GLN A 436 55.99 10.96 25.98
N LEU A 437 56.83 11.05 27.02
CA LEU A 437 58.05 11.86 27.00
C LEU A 437 59.06 11.37 25.95
N GLU A 438 59.23 10.06 25.81
CA GLU A 438 60.09 9.45 24.79
C GLU A 438 59.53 9.67 23.38
N ALA A 439 58.22 9.53 23.18
CA ALA A 439 57.54 9.78 21.91
C ALA A 439 57.69 11.25 21.47
N LEU A 440 57.60 12.20 22.40
CA LEU A 440 57.81 13.63 22.13
C LEU A 440 59.21 13.88 21.54
N LEU A 441 60.24 13.29 22.15
CA LEU A 441 61.62 13.41 21.67
C LEU A 441 61.82 12.71 20.32
N THR A 442 61.24 11.52 20.15
CA THR A 442 61.34 10.72 18.93
C THR A 442 60.71 11.42 17.72
N HIS A 443 59.62 12.15 17.95
CA HIS A 443 58.84 12.81 16.89
C HIS A 443 58.99 14.33 16.88
N ALA A 444 60.00 14.90 17.55
CA ALA A 444 60.20 16.35 17.65
C ALA A 444 60.19 17.06 16.28
N GLY A 445 60.86 16.49 15.26
CA GLY A 445 60.87 17.05 13.91
C GLY A 445 59.51 17.00 13.19
N LEU A 446 58.62 16.08 13.57
CA LEU A 446 57.24 16.07 13.08
C LEU A 446 56.41 17.17 13.74
N PHE A 447 56.55 17.36 15.05
CA PHE A 447 55.89 18.46 15.77
C PHE A 447 56.30 19.82 15.20
N GLU A 448 57.60 20.02 14.93
CA GLU A 448 58.10 21.25 14.30
C GLU A 448 57.48 21.49 12.92
N LYS A 449 57.43 20.46 12.06
CA LYS A 449 56.75 20.55 10.76
C LYS A 449 55.27 20.87 10.89
N LEU A 450 54.63 20.29 11.89
CA LEU A 450 53.23 20.53 12.20
C LEU A 450 53.00 21.86 12.92
N GLY A 451 54.00 22.71 13.16
CA GLY A 451 53.83 24.01 13.83
C GLY A 451 53.51 23.92 15.32
N ILE A 452 53.88 22.81 15.96
CA ILE A 452 53.66 22.54 17.39
C ILE A 452 55.00 22.68 18.12
N ASP A 453 55.03 23.55 19.13
CA ASP A 453 56.18 23.72 20.04
C ASP A 453 55.77 23.13 21.39
N ALA A 454 56.27 21.93 21.71
CA ALA A 454 56.00 21.24 22.97
C ALA A 454 57.29 20.65 23.54
N SER A 455 57.51 20.83 24.83
CA SER A 455 58.69 20.32 25.52
C SER A 455 58.36 19.79 26.91
N ALA A 456 59.21 18.91 27.41
CA ALA A 456 59.12 18.45 28.79
C ALA A 456 59.31 19.64 29.75
N SER A 457 58.36 19.85 30.65
CA SER A 457 58.41 20.88 31.69
C SER A 457 58.79 20.31 33.06
N GLY A 458 58.86 18.99 33.17
CA GLY A 458 59.22 18.25 34.38
C GLY A 458 59.39 16.75 34.10
N PRO A 459 59.69 15.94 35.13
CA PRO A 459 59.93 14.51 34.98
C PRO A 459 58.68 13.69 34.60
N ALA A 460 57.49 14.26 34.70
CA ALA A 460 56.22 13.63 34.35
C ALA A 460 55.22 14.64 33.74
N SER A 461 55.72 15.65 33.02
CA SER A 461 54.86 16.69 32.43
C SER A 461 55.39 17.24 31.12
N ILE A 462 54.47 17.53 30.20
CA ILE A 462 54.75 18.18 28.92
C ILE A 462 53.99 19.52 28.90
N SER A 463 54.65 20.57 28.41
CA SER A 463 54.06 21.88 28.18
C SER A 463 54.07 22.23 26.69
N VAL A 464 52.95 22.73 26.20
CA VAL A 464 52.72 23.16 24.82
C VAL A 464 52.79 24.69 24.76
N TYR A 465 53.81 25.20 24.07
CA TYR A 465 54.13 26.63 23.96
C TYR A 465 53.59 27.26 22.68
N ALA A 466 53.42 26.48 21.60
CA ALA A 466 52.83 26.95 20.35
C ALA A 466 52.01 25.86 19.68
N LEU A 467 50.97 26.28 18.96
CA LEU A 467 50.15 25.44 18.10
C LEU A 467 50.00 26.10 16.74
N PRO A 468 49.61 25.35 15.70
CA PRO A 468 49.22 25.92 14.42
C PRO A 468 48.14 26.98 14.57
N THR A 469 48.28 28.07 13.84
CA THR A 469 47.29 29.17 13.83
C THR A 469 45.87 28.65 13.53
N LEU A 470 45.76 27.60 12.71
CA LEU A 470 44.49 26.95 12.39
C LEU A 470 43.82 26.30 13.62
N LEU A 471 44.58 25.68 14.51
CA LEU A 471 44.04 25.10 15.76
C LEU A 471 43.67 26.20 16.77
N VAL A 472 44.52 27.24 16.87
CA VAL A 472 44.25 28.38 17.76
C VAL A 472 42.98 29.14 17.34
N SER A 473 42.78 29.36 16.04
CA SER A 473 41.58 30.03 15.51
C SER A 473 40.27 29.29 15.84
N ARG A 474 40.34 27.98 16.10
CA ARG A 474 39.21 27.13 16.47
C ARG A 474 39.09 26.90 17.99
N ASN A 475 39.88 27.61 18.81
CA ASN A 475 39.92 27.47 20.27
C ASN A 475 40.22 26.03 20.73
N VAL A 476 41.07 25.30 20.00
CA VAL A 476 41.51 23.96 20.40
C VAL A 476 42.48 24.08 21.59
N ASN A 477 42.24 23.31 22.65
CA ASN A 477 43.14 23.26 23.81
C ASN A 477 44.40 22.44 23.48
N GLY A 478 45.58 23.01 23.70
CA GLY A 478 46.85 22.39 23.29
C GLY A 478 47.18 21.13 24.07
N ALA A 479 46.98 21.15 25.38
CA ALA A 479 47.22 19.98 26.23
C ALA A 479 46.32 18.80 25.85
N THR A 480 45.05 19.05 25.55
CA THR A 480 44.10 18.00 25.16
C THR A 480 44.38 17.44 23.77
N PHE A 481 44.88 18.27 22.85
CA PHE A 481 45.18 17.85 21.48
C PHE A 481 46.46 17.00 21.38
N ILE A 482 47.45 17.26 22.23
CA ILE A 482 48.74 16.56 22.22
C ILE A 482 48.73 15.30 23.09
N ARG A 483 47.92 15.27 24.15
CA ARG A 483 47.77 14.12 25.05
C ARG A 483 47.14 12.91 24.34
#